data_AF-A0A1I1ZPS2-F1
#
_entry.id   AF-A0A1I1ZPS2-F1
#
_cell.length_a   1.000
_cell.length_b   1.000
_cell.length_c   1.000
_cell.angle_alpha   90.00
_cell.angle_beta   90.00
_cell.angle_gamma   90.00
#
_symmetry.space_group_name_H-M   'P 1'
#
loop_
_entity.id
_entity.type
_entity.pdbx_description
1 polymer ?
#
loop_
_entity_poly.entity_id
_entity_poly.type
_entity_poly.pdbx_seq_one_letter_code
_entity_poly.pdbx_strand_id
1 'polypeptide(L)'
;MFRHLSAAALAVVLSAAAALAQGHGLIIANGEYKSLPPVSGANRVLATARPLERQGFEVVTQVEANNALMSEAMVKFVHGINATSERAVVILSGHFVHTAADTYLVSIGAPRPLAEGPLMTRALSVSDVLGVLAEFPGRAVLMLAEEPMESLERVHFLSPGSGDIALPDGVSLVRGTPRQIERLASRELAEPRRDFVDAVKDAGLRLEGHAPPRLVFIPEEGSARSDDDRQSAEAEKERRLWQSIRARDDIAGYERYLSAYPDGPNAREARARLNALRDSPQRRAEAREDALGLNRTARQEIQSDLTTLDYDTRGVDGIFGPGTRSAIETWQRDNERAVTGYLTRDDIDRIAAQSRQAQRDQEAREEAQRQERERRDRAYWSDLGQEPSAQDLRTYLDRFPNGIYEEQARSRLRRLEERDEQRATERDRLAFRVAQNRDTVAAYRHYLQEFPNGENVQEARAAIRALRGADGTNGGGQSGAGAQAREQENALGLPQAARALAEQRLRAAGVDPGRVDGTFDAATRRALRNYQQARGLQVSGFLDNATATQLLTETIFGR
;
A
#
# COMPACT_ATOMS: atom_id res chain seq x y z
N MET A 1 21.94 -97.78 25.83
CA MET A 1 20.58 -97.92 26.40
C MET A 1 20.17 -96.57 26.96
N PHE A 2 19.14 -95.95 26.37
CA PHE A 2 18.19 -94.98 26.95
C PHE A 2 18.72 -93.74 27.73
N ARG A 3 18.40 -92.51 27.28
CA ARG A 3 17.26 -91.65 27.72
C ARG A 3 17.76 -90.49 28.61
N HIS A 4 17.30 -89.23 28.59
CA HIS A 4 16.22 -88.48 27.94
C HIS A 4 16.67 -87.00 27.91
N LEU A 5 16.42 -86.27 26.80
CA LEU A 5 16.38 -84.80 26.81
C LEU A 5 14.91 -84.39 26.69
N SER A 6 14.41 -83.73 27.73
CA SER A 6 13.04 -83.25 27.83
C SER A 6 12.83 -82.04 26.91
N ALA A 7 11.96 -82.20 25.92
CA ALA A 7 11.42 -81.10 25.12
C ALA A 7 10.26 -80.45 25.89
N ALA A 8 10.46 -79.19 26.30
CA ALA A 8 9.37 -78.34 26.78
C ALA A 8 8.71 -77.67 25.56
N ALA A 9 7.52 -78.15 25.21
CA ALA A 9 6.68 -77.56 24.18
C ALA A 9 6.03 -76.29 24.72
N LEU A 10 6.50 -75.13 24.25
CA LEU A 10 5.85 -73.84 24.46
C LEU A 10 4.68 -73.72 23.47
N ALA A 11 3.47 -74.00 23.94
CA ALA A 11 2.24 -73.80 23.18
C ALA A 11 2.00 -72.28 23.03
N VAL A 12 2.36 -71.73 21.88
CA VAL A 12 1.93 -70.39 21.45
C VAL A 12 0.46 -70.48 21.10
N VAL A 13 -0.39 -69.93 21.96
CA VAL A 13 -1.80 -69.65 21.64
C VAL A 13 -1.79 -68.55 20.59
N LEU A 14 -1.87 -68.93 19.31
CA LEU A 14 -2.26 -68.01 18.24
C LEU A 14 -3.72 -67.63 18.49
N SER A 15 -3.94 -66.47 19.09
CA SER A 15 -5.22 -65.78 19.02
C SER A 15 -5.43 -65.35 17.57
N ALA A 16 -6.00 -66.24 16.75
CA ALA A 16 -6.60 -65.88 15.48
C ALA A 16 -7.86 -65.04 15.78
N ALA A 17 -7.66 -63.75 16.07
CA ALA A 17 -8.71 -62.77 15.91
C ALA A 17 -8.99 -62.72 14.41
N ALA A 18 -10.06 -63.40 14.00
CA ALA A 18 -10.59 -63.32 12.65
C ALA A 18 -10.69 -61.84 12.25
N ALA A 19 -10.10 -61.51 11.11
CA ALA A 19 -10.17 -60.19 10.50
C ALA A 19 -11.65 -59.84 10.23
N LEU A 20 -12.27 -59.13 11.16
CA LEU A 20 -13.60 -58.56 11.01
C LEU A 20 -13.55 -57.51 9.89
N ALA A 21 -14.46 -57.61 8.93
CA ALA A 21 -14.52 -56.75 7.75
C ALA A 21 -14.72 -55.26 8.14
N GLN A 22 -13.71 -54.43 7.87
CA GLN A 22 -13.62 -53.05 8.40
C GLN A 22 -14.36 -52.05 7.50
N GLY A 23 -15.68 -51.92 7.69
CA GLY A 23 -16.44 -50.83 7.08
C GLY A 23 -16.18 -49.51 7.78
N HIS A 24 -16.41 -48.38 7.11
CA HIS A 24 -16.36 -47.05 7.73
C HIS A 24 -17.69 -46.32 7.61
N GLY A 25 -18.09 -45.64 8.66
CA GLY A 25 -19.34 -44.90 8.76
C GLY A 25 -19.12 -43.43 9.12
N LEU A 26 -19.88 -42.52 8.51
CA LEU A 26 -20.02 -41.14 8.98
C LEU A 26 -21.50 -40.83 9.16
N ILE A 27 -21.86 -40.34 10.34
CA ILE A 27 -23.23 -39.90 10.65
C ILE A 27 -23.18 -38.48 11.18
N ILE A 28 -23.78 -37.53 10.46
CA ILE A 28 -23.92 -36.14 10.92
C ILE A 28 -25.40 -35.84 11.08
N ALA A 29 -25.81 -35.39 12.26
CA ALA A 29 -27.19 -35.03 12.56
C ALA A 29 -27.28 -33.60 13.09
N ASN A 30 -27.94 -32.73 12.32
CA ASN A 30 -28.21 -31.33 12.66
C ASN A 30 -29.72 -31.10 12.70
N GLY A 31 -30.29 -31.04 13.90
CA GLY A 31 -31.72 -30.83 14.12
C GLY A 31 -32.05 -29.46 14.72
N GLU A 32 -31.16 -28.90 15.54
CA GLU A 32 -31.39 -27.72 16.36
C GLU A 32 -30.60 -26.52 15.81
N TYR A 33 -31.24 -25.74 14.94
CA TYR A 33 -30.63 -24.59 14.30
C TYR A 33 -30.87 -23.32 15.09
N LYS A 34 -29.84 -22.47 15.19
CA LYS A 34 -29.96 -21.17 15.89
C LYS A 34 -30.86 -20.18 15.15
N SER A 35 -30.95 -20.29 13.83
CA SER A 35 -31.59 -19.29 12.99
C SER A 35 -32.52 -19.87 11.91
N LEU A 36 -32.65 -21.19 11.83
CA LEU A 36 -33.56 -21.90 10.94
C LEU A 36 -34.57 -22.71 11.76
N PRO A 37 -35.72 -23.09 11.19
CA PRO A 37 -36.62 -24.04 11.84
C PRO A 37 -35.90 -25.34 12.20
N PRO A 38 -36.24 -26.01 13.31
CA PRO A 38 -35.65 -27.29 13.65
C PRO A 38 -36.10 -28.39 12.68
N VAL A 39 -35.27 -29.42 12.51
CA VAL A 39 -35.59 -30.62 11.70
C VAL A 39 -36.05 -31.73 12.65
N SER A 40 -37.33 -32.13 12.53
CA SER A 40 -37.94 -33.07 13.46
C SER A 40 -37.27 -34.43 13.41
N GLY A 41 -36.69 -34.85 14.54
CA GLY A 41 -36.09 -36.17 14.66
C GLY A 41 -34.80 -36.36 13.85
N ALA A 42 -34.09 -35.29 13.48
CA ALA A 42 -32.79 -35.40 12.81
C ALA A 42 -31.83 -36.36 13.55
N ASN A 43 -31.77 -36.26 14.88
CA ASN A 43 -30.91 -37.09 15.73
C ASN A 43 -31.31 -38.58 15.80
N ARG A 44 -32.44 -38.99 15.19
CA ARG A 44 -32.85 -40.40 15.13
C ARG A 44 -31.83 -41.26 14.39
N VAL A 45 -31.21 -40.71 13.33
CA VAL A 45 -30.24 -41.45 12.53
C VAL A 45 -29.03 -41.94 13.33
N LEU A 46 -28.73 -41.32 14.48
CA LEU A 46 -27.65 -41.76 15.37
C LEU A 46 -27.89 -43.18 15.94
N ALA A 47 -29.15 -43.65 16.00
CA ALA A 47 -29.48 -45.01 16.42
C ALA A 47 -28.90 -46.08 15.48
N THR A 48 -28.46 -45.70 14.28
CA THR A 48 -27.85 -46.59 13.28
C THR A 48 -26.38 -46.91 13.57
N ALA A 49 -25.70 -46.09 14.39
CA ALA A 49 -24.29 -46.28 14.71
C ALA A 49 -24.03 -47.65 15.38
N ARG A 50 -24.78 -47.96 16.44
CA ARG A 50 -24.62 -49.22 17.20
C ARG A 50 -24.83 -50.48 16.35
N PRO A 51 -25.90 -50.60 15.53
CA PRO A 51 -26.04 -51.70 14.57
C PRO A 51 -24.86 -51.85 13.62
N LEU A 52 -24.35 -50.75 13.03
CA LEU A 52 -23.22 -50.78 12.12
C LEU A 52 -21.92 -51.19 12.83
N GLU A 53 -21.66 -50.64 14.02
CA GLU A 53 -20.50 -50.99 14.86
C GLU A 53 -20.46 -52.49 15.17
N ARG A 54 -21.61 -53.11 15.46
CA ARG A 54 -21.70 -54.57 15.69
C ARG A 54 -21.32 -55.41 14.47
N GLN A 55 -21.38 -54.83 13.28
CA GLN A 55 -21.00 -55.46 12.02
C GLN A 55 -19.56 -55.10 11.60
N GLY A 56 -18.78 -54.50 12.50
CA GLY A 56 -17.38 -54.15 12.26
C GLY A 56 -17.16 -52.81 11.57
N PHE A 57 -18.16 -51.92 11.54
CA PHE A 57 -17.96 -50.57 11.04
C PHE A 57 -17.33 -49.67 12.11
N GLU A 58 -16.30 -48.90 11.74
CA GLU A 58 -15.85 -47.76 12.53
C GLU A 58 -16.71 -46.54 12.15
N VAL A 59 -17.57 -46.08 13.08
CA VAL A 59 -18.56 -45.05 12.82
C VAL A 59 -18.18 -43.74 13.52
N VAL A 60 -17.96 -42.69 12.75
CA VAL A 60 -17.81 -41.32 13.24
C VAL A 60 -19.19 -40.68 13.32
N THR A 61 -19.61 -40.28 14.53
CA THR A 61 -20.88 -39.59 14.74
C THR A 61 -20.66 -38.15 15.16
N GLN A 62 -21.40 -37.22 14.58
CA GLN A 62 -21.42 -35.82 14.99
C GLN A 62 -22.87 -35.31 15.12
N VAL A 63 -23.13 -34.56 16.19
CA VAL A 63 -24.45 -34.05 16.55
C VAL A 63 -24.39 -32.53 16.67
N GLU A 64 -25.41 -31.83 16.17
CA GLU A 64 -25.53 -30.37 16.16
C GLU A 64 -24.22 -29.68 15.75
N ALA A 65 -23.73 -30.03 14.57
CA ALA A 65 -22.42 -29.67 14.09
C ALA A 65 -22.39 -28.27 13.46
N ASN A 66 -21.48 -27.42 13.94
CA ASN A 66 -21.03 -26.26 13.19
C ASN A 66 -20.04 -26.68 12.08
N ASN A 67 -19.63 -25.75 11.21
CA ASN A 67 -18.71 -26.08 10.12
C ASN A 67 -17.41 -26.75 10.59
N ALA A 68 -16.77 -26.22 11.65
CA ALA A 68 -15.52 -26.78 12.17
C ALA A 68 -15.69 -28.24 12.61
N LEU A 69 -16.80 -28.56 13.30
CA LEU A 69 -17.11 -29.91 13.75
C LEU A 69 -17.48 -30.85 12.59
N MET A 70 -18.18 -30.36 11.55
CA MET A 70 -18.44 -31.16 10.35
C MET A 70 -17.15 -31.48 9.59
N SER A 71 -16.27 -30.49 9.43
CA SER A 71 -14.96 -30.68 8.82
C SER A 71 -14.09 -31.63 9.64
N GLU A 72 -14.08 -31.50 10.96
CA GLU A 72 -13.36 -32.43 11.85
C GLU A 72 -13.90 -33.86 11.74
N ALA A 73 -15.22 -34.04 11.71
CA ALA A 73 -15.85 -35.35 11.54
C ALA A 73 -15.49 -35.97 10.17
N MET A 74 -15.49 -35.17 9.11
CA MET A 74 -15.06 -35.60 7.77
C MET A 74 -13.58 -36.00 7.75
N VAL A 75 -12.70 -35.21 8.38
CA VAL A 75 -11.28 -35.52 8.52
C VAL A 75 -11.08 -36.82 9.29
N LYS A 76 -11.78 -37.04 10.41
CA LYS A 76 -11.72 -38.29 11.18
C LYS A 76 -12.19 -39.49 10.35
N PHE A 77 -13.30 -39.34 9.64
CA PHE A 77 -13.83 -40.37 8.75
C PHE A 77 -12.82 -40.76 7.66
N VAL A 78 -12.24 -39.77 6.98
CA VAL A 78 -11.22 -40.00 5.93
C VAL A 78 -9.94 -40.62 6.51
N HIS A 79 -9.51 -40.23 7.71
CA HIS A 79 -8.33 -40.81 8.35
C HIS A 79 -8.53 -42.25 8.82
N GLY A 80 -9.75 -42.62 9.21
CA GLY A 80 -10.10 -44.01 9.56
C GLY A 80 -9.97 -44.94 8.35
N ILE A 81 -10.35 -44.45 7.17
CA ILE A 81 -10.25 -45.22 5.92
C ILE A 81 -8.80 -45.67 5.66
N ASN A 82 -8.64 -46.99 5.60
CA ASN A 82 -7.36 -47.66 5.43
C ASN A 82 -7.40 -48.65 4.24
N ALA A 83 -6.27 -49.27 3.90
CA ALA A 83 -6.19 -50.19 2.75
C ALA A 83 -7.04 -51.47 2.91
N THR A 84 -7.49 -51.79 4.12
CA THR A 84 -8.35 -52.93 4.43
C THR A 84 -9.83 -52.57 4.46
N SER A 85 -10.18 -51.29 4.23
CA SER A 85 -11.55 -50.82 4.22
C SER A 85 -12.30 -51.32 2.99
N GLU A 86 -13.42 -52.00 3.19
CA GLU A 86 -14.15 -52.63 2.08
C GLU A 86 -15.46 -51.91 1.72
N ARG A 87 -16.03 -51.14 2.65
CA ARG A 87 -17.39 -50.57 2.56
C ARG A 87 -17.44 -49.21 3.23
N ALA A 88 -18.28 -48.32 2.72
CA ALA A 88 -18.48 -47.00 3.29
C ALA A 88 -19.98 -46.65 3.38
N VAL A 89 -20.39 -46.08 4.51
CA VAL A 89 -21.75 -45.60 4.75
C VAL A 89 -21.69 -44.17 5.23
N VAL A 90 -22.43 -43.27 4.60
CA VAL A 90 -22.56 -41.89 5.08
C VAL A 90 -24.04 -41.56 5.24
N ILE A 91 -24.40 -41.05 6.42
CA ILE A 91 -25.76 -40.61 6.73
C ILE A 91 -25.71 -39.15 7.15
N LEU A 92 -26.33 -38.28 6.36
CA LEU A 92 -26.40 -36.85 6.63
C LEU A 92 -27.85 -36.50 6.95
N SER A 93 -28.11 -35.95 8.13
CA SER A 93 -29.44 -35.52 8.56
C SER A 93 -29.48 -34.05 8.91
N GLY A 94 -30.42 -33.32 8.30
CA GLY A 94 -30.62 -31.90 8.58
C GLY A 94 -31.24 -31.14 7.41
N HIS A 95 -31.02 -29.81 7.39
CA HIS A 95 -31.41 -28.95 6.29
C HIS A 95 -30.41 -29.04 5.16
N PHE A 96 -30.92 -29.19 3.95
CA PHE A 96 -30.14 -29.14 2.73
C PHE A 96 -30.51 -27.92 1.90
N VAL A 97 -29.51 -27.37 1.25
CA VAL A 97 -29.66 -26.37 0.20
C VAL A 97 -28.81 -26.78 -0.98
N HIS A 98 -29.23 -26.40 -2.18
CA HIS A 98 -28.45 -26.65 -3.38
C HIS A 98 -28.34 -25.39 -4.23
N THR A 99 -27.27 -25.36 -5.01
CA THR A 99 -27.00 -24.39 -6.07
C THR A 99 -27.12 -25.10 -7.42
N ALA A 100 -26.81 -24.41 -8.51
CA ALA A 100 -26.65 -25.06 -9.81
C ALA A 100 -25.44 -26.03 -9.86
N ALA A 101 -24.49 -25.93 -8.92
CA ALA A 101 -23.23 -26.66 -8.97
C ALA A 101 -23.14 -27.78 -7.93
N ASP A 102 -23.72 -27.60 -6.74
CA ASP A 102 -23.53 -28.53 -5.62
C ASP A 102 -24.64 -28.43 -4.57
N THR A 103 -24.71 -29.47 -3.74
CA THR A 103 -25.62 -29.64 -2.61
C THR A 103 -24.87 -29.58 -1.29
N TYR A 104 -25.44 -28.90 -0.31
CA TYR A 104 -24.80 -28.61 0.97
C TYR A 104 -25.68 -29.00 2.15
N LEU A 105 -25.09 -29.68 3.14
CA LEU A 105 -25.68 -29.82 4.47
C LEU A 105 -25.41 -28.55 5.28
N VAL A 106 -26.49 -27.90 5.73
CA VAL A 106 -26.42 -26.64 6.46
C VAL A 106 -25.93 -26.88 7.90
N SER A 107 -25.02 -26.02 8.37
CA SER A 107 -24.53 -26.07 9.75
C SER A 107 -25.52 -25.43 10.74
N ILE A 108 -25.51 -25.87 12.01
CA ILE A 108 -26.40 -25.31 13.05
C ILE A 108 -26.16 -23.82 13.35
N GLY A 109 -25.00 -23.30 12.95
CA GLY A 109 -24.58 -21.91 13.11
C GLY A 109 -24.76 -21.05 11.86
N ALA A 110 -25.48 -21.55 10.84
CA ALA A 110 -25.69 -20.80 9.60
C ALA A 110 -26.45 -19.49 9.87
N PRO A 111 -25.99 -18.36 9.30
CA PRO A 111 -26.63 -17.05 9.50
C PRO A 111 -27.96 -16.96 8.74
N ARG A 112 -28.83 -16.01 9.15
CA ARG A 112 -30.04 -15.63 8.41
C ARG A 112 -29.91 -14.18 7.91
N PRO A 113 -30.21 -13.87 6.63
CA PRO A 113 -30.60 -14.80 5.57
C PRO A 113 -29.44 -15.72 5.15
N LEU A 114 -29.78 -16.91 4.66
CA LEU A 114 -28.81 -17.78 4.01
C LEU A 114 -28.30 -17.08 2.75
N ALA A 115 -27.00 -17.16 2.50
CA ALA A 115 -26.36 -16.57 1.33
C ALA A 115 -25.28 -17.53 0.79
N GLU A 116 -25.10 -17.53 -0.52
CA GLU A 116 -24.23 -18.48 -1.24
C GLU A 116 -22.76 -18.40 -0.78
N GLY A 117 -22.18 -17.19 -0.74
CA GLY A 117 -20.77 -17.00 -0.35
C GLY A 117 -20.42 -17.58 1.03
N PRO A 118 -21.17 -17.25 2.11
CA PRO A 118 -20.97 -17.88 3.41
C PRO A 118 -21.20 -19.39 3.43
N LEU A 119 -22.11 -19.94 2.61
CA LEU A 119 -22.40 -21.38 2.58
C LEU A 119 -21.28 -22.19 1.92
N MET A 120 -20.67 -21.67 0.83
CA MET A 120 -19.51 -22.31 0.18
C MET A 120 -18.31 -22.50 1.10
N THR A 121 -18.22 -21.72 2.19
CA THR A 121 -17.13 -21.80 3.17
C THR A 121 -17.55 -22.35 4.53
N ARG A 122 -18.85 -22.56 4.78
CA ARG A 122 -19.39 -22.89 6.12
C ARG A 122 -20.43 -24.01 6.15
N ALA A 123 -20.65 -24.70 5.04
CA ALA A 123 -21.48 -25.89 4.95
C ALA A 123 -20.63 -27.11 4.57
N LEU A 124 -21.18 -28.32 4.73
CA LEU A 124 -20.53 -29.53 4.22
C LEU A 124 -21.04 -29.80 2.80
N SER A 125 -20.14 -29.81 1.82
CA SER A 125 -20.46 -30.20 0.45
C SER A 125 -20.76 -31.70 0.37
N VAL A 126 -21.86 -32.05 -0.29
CA VAL A 126 -22.16 -33.46 -0.60
C VAL A 126 -21.19 -33.98 -1.66
N SER A 127 -20.71 -33.14 -2.57
CA SER A 127 -19.69 -33.53 -3.56
C SER A 127 -18.38 -33.96 -2.90
N ASP A 128 -17.94 -33.30 -1.82
CA ASP A 128 -16.75 -33.73 -1.06
C ASP A 128 -16.94 -35.12 -0.45
N VAL A 129 -18.14 -35.41 0.07
CA VAL A 129 -18.50 -36.73 0.60
C VAL A 129 -18.51 -37.78 -0.52
N LEU A 130 -19.08 -37.44 -1.68
CA LEU A 130 -19.12 -38.32 -2.85
C LEU A 130 -17.74 -38.64 -3.39
N GLY A 131 -16.80 -37.69 -3.36
CA GLY A 131 -15.41 -37.91 -3.75
C GLY A 131 -14.74 -39.01 -2.92
N VAL A 132 -15.03 -39.08 -1.63
CA VAL A 132 -14.53 -40.15 -0.75
C VAL A 132 -15.27 -41.46 -1.02
N LEU A 133 -16.59 -41.42 -1.20
CA LEU A 133 -17.40 -42.62 -1.46
C LEU A 133 -17.08 -43.28 -2.81
N ALA A 134 -16.59 -42.52 -3.79
CA ALA A 134 -16.17 -43.04 -5.09
C ALA A 134 -15.02 -44.07 -5.01
N GLU A 135 -14.24 -44.07 -3.93
CA GLU A 135 -13.19 -45.07 -3.67
C GLU A 135 -13.75 -46.47 -3.33
N PHE A 136 -15.08 -46.58 -3.11
CA PHE A 136 -15.77 -47.83 -2.77
C PHE A 136 -16.84 -48.21 -3.80
N PRO A 137 -16.49 -48.39 -5.09
CA PRO A 137 -17.48 -48.64 -6.13
C PRO A 137 -18.27 -49.93 -5.86
N GLY A 138 -19.59 -49.82 -5.90
CA GLY A 138 -20.55 -50.90 -5.62
C GLY A 138 -20.75 -51.22 -4.14
N ARG A 139 -20.06 -50.50 -3.23
CA ARG A 139 -20.00 -50.76 -1.78
C ARG A 139 -20.08 -49.48 -0.94
N ALA A 140 -20.56 -48.40 -1.54
CA ALA A 140 -20.79 -47.11 -0.90
C ALA A 140 -22.28 -46.76 -0.89
N VAL A 141 -22.80 -46.37 0.26
CA VAL A 141 -24.17 -45.88 0.41
C VAL A 141 -24.16 -44.50 1.07
N LEU A 142 -24.75 -43.51 0.39
CA LEU A 142 -25.07 -42.19 0.92
C LEU A 142 -26.56 -42.13 1.24
N MET A 143 -26.92 -41.70 2.46
CA MET A 143 -28.29 -41.49 2.88
C MET A 143 -28.50 -40.05 3.32
N LEU A 144 -29.47 -39.36 2.70
CA LEU A 144 -29.86 -38.01 3.06
C LEU A 144 -31.19 -38.05 3.80
N ALA A 145 -31.15 -37.65 5.07
CA ALA A 145 -32.28 -37.54 5.97
C ALA A 145 -32.73 -36.08 6.06
N GLU A 146 -33.65 -35.70 5.18
CA GLU A 146 -34.12 -34.31 5.03
C GLU A 146 -35.62 -34.18 5.33
N GLU A 147 -36.04 -33.00 5.79
CA GLU A 147 -37.45 -32.60 5.81
C GLU A 147 -37.68 -31.44 4.83
N PRO A 148 -38.89 -31.31 4.27
CA PRO A 148 -39.22 -30.20 3.38
C PRO A 148 -38.97 -28.86 4.08
N MET A 149 -38.11 -28.04 3.50
CA MET A 149 -37.87 -26.68 3.97
C MET A 149 -38.79 -25.71 3.22
N GLU A 150 -39.38 -24.75 3.95
CA GLU A 150 -40.14 -23.66 3.33
C GLU A 150 -39.25 -22.84 2.38
N SER A 151 -39.86 -22.22 1.38
CA SER A 151 -39.15 -21.43 0.36
C SER A 151 -38.29 -20.35 1.01
N LEU A 152 -37.02 -20.27 0.60
CA LEU A 152 -36.07 -19.28 1.08
C LEU A 152 -36.40 -17.91 0.46
N GLU A 153 -37.15 -17.07 1.17
CA GLU A 153 -37.41 -15.70 0.72
C GLU A 153 -36.10 -14.92 0.51
N ARG A 154 -35.99 -14.24 -0.64
CA ARG A 154 -34.91 -13.27 -0.94
C ARG A 154 -33.49 -13.85 -1.01
N VAL A 155 -33.34 -15.13 -1.35
CA VAL A 155 -32.02 -15.73 -1.62
C VAL A 155 -31.83 -15.95 -3.11
N HIS A 156 -30.83 -15.29 -3.70
CA HIS A 156 -30.44 -15.52 -5.09
C HIS A 156 -29.54 -16.76 -5.17
N PHE A 157 -29.75 -17.63 -6.17
CA PHE A 157 -28.92 -18.80 -6.52
C PHE A 157 -28.94 -20.01 -5.58
N LEU A 158 -29.70 -19.97 -4.48
CA LEU A 158 -29.89 -21.11 -3.59
C LEU A 158 -31.33 -21.58 -3.60
N SER A 159 -31.52 -22.89 -3.65
CA SER A 159 -32.82 -23.54 -3.58
C SER A 159 -32.89 -24.49 -2.38
N PRO A 160 -34.06 -24.57 -1.71
CA PRO A 160 -34.25 -25.47 -0.57
C PRO A 160 -34.18 -26.93 -1.01
N GLY A 161 -33.69 -27.79 -0.12
CA GLY A 161 -33.59 -29.24 -0.32
C GLY A 161 -32.31 -29.68 -1.01
N SER A 162 -32.16 -31.00 -1.13
CA SER A 162 -30.94 -31.64 -1.67
C SER A 162 -30.75 -31.52 -3.19
N GLY A 163 -31.75 -31.09 -3.96
CA GLY A 163 -31.62 -30.82 -5.41
C GLY A 163 -31.22 -32.04 -6.24
N ASP A 164 -30.77 -31.85 -7.48
CA ASP A 164 -30.19 -32.94 -8.27
C ASP A 164 -28.72 -33.14 -7.89
N ILE A 165 -28.31 -34.38 -7.66
CA ILE A 165 -26.95 -34.72 -7.24
C ILE A 165 -26.31 -35.60 -8.33
N ALA A 166 -25.17 -35.18 -8.86
CA ALA A 166 -24.38 -35.96 -9.79
C ALA A 166 -23.62 -37.08 -9.04
N LEU A 167 -24.09 -38.32 -9.18
CA LEU A 167 -23.53 -39.46 -8.45
C LEU A 167 -22.35 -40.11 -9.20
N PRO A 168 -21.22 -40.37 -8.54
CA PRO A 168 -20.14 -41.18 -9.09
C PRO A 168 -20.56 -42.63 -9.36
N ASP A 169 -19.90 -43.27 -10.32
CA ASP A 169 -20.14 -44.67 -10.66
C ASP A 169 -19.93 -45.58 -9.43
N GLY A 170 -20.93 -46.39 -9.12
CA GLY A 170 -20.85 -47.35 -8.01
C GLY A 170 -21.31 -46.82 -6.64
N VAL A 171 -21.74 -45.56 -6.52
CA VAL A 171 -22.30 -45.01 -5.28
C VAL A 171 -23.83 -45.08 -5.31
N SER A 172 -24.44 -45.59 -4.23
CA SER A 172 -25.89 -45.64 -4.06
C SER A 172 -26.37 -44.46 -3.20
N LEU A 173 -27.39 -43.72 -3.64
CA LEU A 173 -28.00 -42.61 -2.88
C LEU A 173 -29.44 -42.96 -2.51
N VAL A 174 -29.79 -42.75 -1.24
CA VAL A 174 -31.18 -42.84 -0.75
C VAL A 174 -31.56 -41.54 -0.03
N ARG A 175 -32.76 -41.05 -0.30
CA ARG A 175 -33.29 -39.83 0.34
C ARG A 175 -34.62 -40.12 1.00
N GLY A 176 -34.85 -39.56 2.18
CA GLY A 176 -36.10 -39.70 2.90
C GLY A 176 -36.13 -38.90 4.20
N THR A 177 -37.22 -39.02 4.95
CA THR A 177 -37.32 -38.37 6.27
C THR A 177 -36.34 -39.01 7.27
N PRO A 178 -35.89 -38.30 8.32
CA PRO A 178 -35.03 -38.88 9.35
C PRO A 178 -35.54 -40.20 9.94
N ARG A 179 -36.86 -40.37 10.08
CA ARG A 179 -37.49 -41.61 10.56
C ARG A 179 -37.46 -42.75 9.53
N GLN A 180 -37.51 -42.45 8.24
CA GLN A 180 -37.39 -43.49 7.20
C GLN A 180 -35.94 -43.95 7.07
N ILE A 181 -34.99 -43.02 7.03
CA ILE A 181 -33.56 -43.32 6.94
C ILE A 181 -33.07 -44.09 8.17
N GLU A 182 -33.45 -43.67 9.38
CA GLU A 182 -33.10 -44.42 10.60
C GLU A 182 -33.55 -45.87 10.53
N ARG A 183 -34.83 -46.13 10.20
CA ARG A 183 -35.37 -47.49 10.13
C ARG A 183 -34.68 -48.34 9.07
N LEU A 184 -34.46 -47.77 7.88
CA LEU A 184 -33.78 -48.46 6.78
C LEU A 184 -32.35 -48.85 7.18
N ALA A 185 -31.58 -47.89 7.70
CA ALA A 185 -30.19 -48.11 8.05
C ALA A 185 -30.03 -49.04 9.27
N SER A 186 -30.88 -48.90 10.30
CA SER A 186 -30.76 -49.66 11.54
C SER A 186 -31.22 -51.11 11.42
N ARG A 187 -32.18 -51.39 10.53
CA ARG A 187 -32.82 -52.72 10.41
C ARG A 187 -32.47 -53.47 9.14
N GLU A 188 -32.17 -52.77 8.06
CA GLU A 188 -31.99 -53.43 6.76
C GLU A 188 -30.54 -53.35 6.30
N LEU A 189 -29.91 -52.17 6.38
CA LEU A 189 -28.50 -52.02 5.98
C LEU A 189 -27.54 -52.75 6.94
N ALA A 190 -27.79 -52.63 8.25
CA ALA A 190 -26.94 -53.22 9.29
C ALA A 190 -27.22 -54.72 9.56
N GLU A 191 -28.15 -55.34 8.82
CA GLU A 191 -28.45 -56.77 8.93
C GLU A 191 -27.75 -57.57 7.81
N PRO A 192 -27.04 -58.66 8.15
CA PRO A 192 -26.46 -59.54 7.14
C PRO A 192 -27.51 -60.14 6.20
N ARG A 193 -27.11 -60.40 4.94
CA ARG A 193 -27.91 -61.06 3.89
C ARG A 193 -29.17 -60.32 3.42
N ARG A 194 -29.49 -59.14 3.97
CA ARG A 194 -30.61 -58.32 3.51
C ARG A 194 -30.33 -57.73 2.13
N ASP A 195 -31.36 -57.70 1.30
CA ASP A 195 -31.32 -57.00 0.03
C ASP A 195 -31.70 -55.54 0.26
N PHE A 196 -30.70 -54.67 0.19
CA PHE A 196 -30.88 -53.26 0.43
C PHE A 196 -31.76 -52.59 -0.64
N VAL A 197 -31.72 -53.07 -1.89
CA VAL A 197 -32.51 -52.48 -2.98
C VAL A 197 -34.00 -52.73 -2.75
N ASP A 198 -34.36 -53.92 -2.32
CA ASP A 198 -35.76 -54.26 -2.01
C ASP A 198 -36.22 -53.56 -0.72
N ALA A 199 -35.36 -53.47 0.30
CA ALA A 199 -35.65 -52.71 1.51
C ALA A 199 -35.96 -51.22 1.25
N VAL A 200 -35.22 -50.59 0.32
CA VAL A 200 -35.48 -49.20 -0.09
C VAL A 200 -36.84 -49.06 -0.77
N LYS A 201 -37.20 -49.99 -1.67
CA LYS A 201 -38.51 -50.02 -2.33
C LYS A 201 -39.65 -50.22 -1.33
N ASP A 202 -39.51 -51.17 -0.41
CA ASP A 202 -40.52 -51.48 0.62
C ASP A 202 -40.75 -50.30 1.59
N ALA A 203 -39.69 -49.52 1.85
CA ALA A 203 -39.78 -48.29 2.64
C ALA A 203 -40.44 -47.11 1.87
N GLY A 204 -40.79 -47.30 0.58
CA GLY A 204 -41.32 -46.27 -0.30
C GLY A 204 -40.31 -45.18 -0.65
N LEU A 205 -39.02 -45.49 -0.57
CA LEU A 205 -37.91 -44.58 -0.85
C LEU A 205 -37.38 -44.82 -2.27
N ARG A 206 -36.63 -43.85 -2.80
CA ARG A 206 -35.97 -43.98 -4.11
C ARG A 206 -34.48 -44.26 -3.91
N LEU A 207 -33.96 -45.19 -4.69
CA LEU A 207 -32.54 -45.47 -4.83
C LEU A 207 -32.04 -44.83 -6.12
N GLU A 208 -31.04 -43.97 -6.02
CA GLU A 208 -30.39 -43.28 -7.14
C GLU A 208 -28.92 -43.78 -7.27
N GLY A 209 -28.35 -43.65 -8.48
CA GLY A 209 -26.97 -44.07 -8.76
C GLY A 209 -26.85 -45.59 -8.94
N HIS A 210 -25.93 -46.21 -8.20
CA HIS A 210 -25.69 -47.66 -8.28
C HIS A 210 -26.83 -48.45 -7.65
N ALA A 211 -27.72 -48.97 -8.48
CA ALA A 211 -28.88 -49.78 -8.08
C ALA A 211 -28.88 -51.15 -8.80
N PRO A 212 -28.02 -52.10 -8.39
CA PRO A 212 -28.02 -53.43 -8.97
C PRO A 212 -29.33 -54.17 -8.64
N PRO A 213 -29.69 -55.26 -9.34
CA PRO A 213 -30.91 -56.02 -9.08
C PRO A 213 -31.02 -56.54 -7.64
N ARG A 214 -29.89 -56.80 -6.99
CA ARG A 214 -29.76 -57.23 -5.60
C ARG A 214 -28.50 -56.63 -4.99
N LEU A 215 -28.62 -55.96 -3.84
CA LEU A 215 -27.49 -55.37 -3.12
C LEU A 215 -27.44 -55.90 -1.69
N VAL A 216 -26.59 -56.90 -1.46
CA VAL A 216 -26.30 -57.38 -0.10
C VAL A 216 -25.13 -56.58 0.44
N PHE A 217 -25.42 -55.62 1.31
CA PHE A 217 -24.40 -54.71 1.82
C PHE A 217 -23.44 -55.41 2.81
N ILE A 218 -23.99 -56.28 3.67
CA ILE A 218 -23.24 -57.08 4.65
C ILE A 218 -23.37 -58.58 4.29
N PRO A 219 -22.32 -59.19 3.70
CA PRO A 219 -22.31 -60.63 3.42
C PRO A 219 -22.05 -61.46 4.70
N GLU A 220 -22.37 -62.75 4.68
CA GLU A 220 -22.14 -63.67 5.81
C GLU A 220 -20.65 -64.04 5.97
N GLU A 221 -20.17 -64.10 7.22
CA GLU A 221 -18.87 -64.67 7.56
C GLU A 221 -18.83 -66.16 7.18
N GLY A 222 -18.02 -66.53 6.17
CA GLY A 222 -17.81 -67.93 5.83
C GLY A 222 -17.48 -68.26 4.38
N SER A 223 -17.60 -67.32 3.44
CA SER A 223 -17.01 -67.52 2.10
C SER A 223 -15.52 -67.22 2.15
N ALA A 224 -14.73 -68.19 2.64
CA ALA A 224 -13.31 -68.22 2.38
C ALA A 224 -13.11 -68.25 0.86
N ARG A 225 -12.83 -67.07 0.28
CA ARG A 225 -12.04 -66.95 -0.94
C ARG A 225 -10.86 -67.92 -0.80
N SER A 226 -10.62 -68.72 -1.83
CA SER A 226 -9.49 -69.67 -1.83
C SER A 226 -8.19 -68.92 -1.44
N ASP A 227 -7.20 -69.62 -0.89
CA ASP A 227 -5.93 -68.94 -0.57
C ASP A 227 -5.28 -68.31 -1.82
N ASP A 228 -5.58 -68.85 -3.01
CA ASP A 228 -5.26 -68.24 -4.31
C ASP A 228 -6.02 -66.93 -4.57
N ASP A 229 -7.32 -66.87 -4.28
CA ASP A 229 -8.12 -65.65 -4.41
C ASP A 229 -7.71 -64.59 -3.37
N ARG A 230 -7.28 -65.00 -2.17
CA ARG A 230 -6.76 -64.11 -1.13
C ARG A 230 -5.39 -63.56 -1.51
N GLN A 231 -4.47 -64.40 -1.97
CA GLN A 231 -3.16 -63.95 -2.46
C GLN A 231 -3.29 -63.06 -3.68
N SER A 232 -4.23 -63.36 -4.60
CA SER A 232 -4.51 -62.54 -5.77
C SER A 232 -5.11 -61.18 -5.39
N ALA A 233 -6.05 -61.14 -4.45
CA ALA A 233 -6.63 -59.89 -3.96
C ALA A 233 -5.62 -59.04 -3.19
N GLU A 234 -4.74 -59.66 -2.41
CA GLU A 234 -3.67 -58.96 -1.69
C GLU A 234 -2.60 -58.42 -2.64
N ALA A 235 -2.22 -59.19 -3.66
CA ALA A 235 -1.34 -58.73 -4.73
C ALA A 235 -1.94 -57.56 -5.52
N GLU A 236 -3.25 -57.58 -5.78
CA GLU A 236 -3.95 -56.48 -6.44
C GLU A 236 -3.97 -55.21 -5.59
N LYS A 237 -4.19 -55.33 -4.28
CA LYS A 237 -4.14 -54.21 -3.31
C LYS A 237 -2.73 -53.63 -3.22
N GLU A 238 -1.72 -54.48 -3.08
CA GLU A 238 -0.31 -54.08 -3.05
C GLU A 238 0.07 -53.32 -4.32
N ARG A 239 -0.33 -53.83 -5.50
CA ARG A 239 -0.08 -53.19 -6.79
C ARG A 239 -0.71 -51.79 -6.89
N ARG A 240 -1.95 -51.63 -6.43
CA ARG A 240 -2.64 -50.32 -6.43
C ARG A 240 -1.99 -49.33 -5.47
N LEU A 241 -1.61 -49.78 -4.26
CA LEU A 241 -0.88 -48.95 -3.31
C LEU A 241 0.48 -48.54 -3.86
N TRP A 242 1.21 -49.47 -4.50
CA TRP A 242 2.48 -49.16 -5.13
C TRP A 242 2.35 -48.14 -6.26
N GLN A 243 1.33 -48.28 -7.12
CA GLN A 243 1.05 -47.33 -8.20
C GLN A 243 0.74 -45.92 -7.66
N SER A 244 -0.05 -45.80 -6.60
CA SER A 244 -0.40 -44.50 -6.02
C SER A 244 0.80 -43.81 -5.36
N ILE A 245 1.66 -44.58 -4.68
CA ILE A 245 2.87 -44.04 -4.06
C ILE A 245 3.88 -43.60 -5.11
N ARG A 246 4.10 -44.42 -6.14
CA ARG A 246 5.02 -44.07 -7.22
C ARG A 246 4.56 -42.82 -7.99
N ALA A 247 3.26 -42.60 -8.12
CA ALA A 247 2.72 -41.39 -8.73
C ALA A 247 2.96 -40.13 -7.88
N ARG A 248 3.01 -40.26 -6.54
CA ARG A 248 3.21 -39.14 -5.61
C ARG A 248 4.68 -38.89 -5.24
N ASP A 249 5.51 -39.94 -5.27
CA ASP A 249 6.93 -39.95 -4.93
C ASP A 249 7.25 -39.26 -3.58
N ASP A 250 6.50 -39.58 -2.53
CA ASP A 250 6.63 -38.96 -1.21
C ASP A 250 7.01 -39.93 -0.08
N ILE A 251 7.67 -39.39 0.95
CA ILE A 251 8.20 -40.15 2.09
C ILE A 251 7.10 -40.92 2.84
N ALA A 252 5.96 -40.28 3.10
CA ALA A 252 4.87 -40.86 3.86
C ALA A 252 4.26 -42.07 3.14
N GLY A 253 4.14 -42.01 1.82
CA GLY A 253 3.70 -43.10 0.96
C GLY A 253 4.64 -44.29 1.05
N TYR A 254 5.95 -44.08 0.86
CA TYR A 254 6.92 -45.18 0.94
C TYR A 254 7.02 -45.79 2.35
N GLU A 255 6.90 -45.00 3.42
CA GLU A 255 6.83 -45.51 4.80
C GLU A 255 5.57 -46.36 5.02
N ARG A 256 4.40 -45.89 4.55
CA ARG A 256 3.13 -46.64 4.62
C ARG A 256 3.22 -47.95 3.87
N TYR A 257 3.81 -47.98 2.67
CA TYR A 257 4.02 -49.22 1.92
C TYR A 257 4.93 -50.20 2.65
N LEU A 258 6.05 -49.74 3.20
CA LEU A 258 6.98 -50.60 3.93
C LEU A 258 6.41 -51.10 5.26
N SER A 259 5.49 -50.36 5.87
CA SER A 259 4.75 -50.82 7.04
C SER A 259 3.70 -51.87 6.71
N ALA A 260 3.01 -51.74 5.57
CA ALA A 260 1.96 -52.68 5.14
C ALA A 260 2.54 -53.95 4.48
N TYR A 261 3.61 -53.80 3.70
CA TYR A 261 4.25 -54.86 2.91
C TYR A 261 5.77 -54.88 3.14
N PRO A 262 6.25 -55.21 4.35
CA PRO A 262 7.68 -55.17 4.69
C PRO A 262 8.53 -56.08 3.81
N ASP A 263 7.99 -57.23 3.37
CA ASP A 263 8.65 -58.19 2.47
C ASP A 263 7.97 -58.24 1.10
N GLY A 264 7.23 -57.18 0.73
CA GLY A 264 6.54 -57.07 -0.56
C GLY A 264 7.50 -57.01 -1.76
N PRO A 265 6.99 -57.28 -2.98
CA PRO A 265 7.82 -57.32 -4.19
C PRO A 265 8.54 -55.99 -4.48
N ASN A 266 7.95 -54.85 -4.10
CA ASN A 266 8.54 -53.52 -4.29
C ASN A 266 9.25 -52.99 -3.02
N ALA A 267 9.39 -53.77 -1.94
CA ALA A 267 9.98 -53.30 -0.68
C ALA A 267 11.44 -52.83 -0.82
N ARG A 268 12.24 -53.47 -1.68
CA ARG A 268 13.62 -53.03 -1.96
C ARG A 268 13.65 -51.66 -2.64
N GLU A 269 12.80 -51.47 -3.65
CA GLU A 269 12.70 -50.21 -4.38
C GLU A 269 12.16 -49.09 -3.48
N ALA A 270 11.11 -49.37 -2.71
CA ALA A 270 10.54 -48.44 -1.74
C ALA A 270 11.57 -47.99 -0.70
N ARG A 271 12.39 -48.90 -0.15
CA ARG A 271 13.51 -48.53 0.76
C ARG A 271 14.55 -47.65 0.07
N ALA A 272 14.93 -47.98 -1.15
CA ALA A 272 15.90 -47.19 -1.91
C ALA A 272 15.39 -45.78 -2.22
N ARG A 273 14.12 -45.65 -2.64
CA ARG A 273 13.45 -44.36 -2.88
C ARG A 273 13.27 -43.54 -1.63
N LEU A 274 12.81 -44.17 -0.55
CA LEU A 274 12.70 -43.54 0.77
C LEU A 274 14.06 -43.00 1.23
N ASN A 275 15.13 -43.78 1.09
CA ASN A 275 16.48 -43.32 1.42
C ASN A 275 16.92 -42.16 0.52
N ALA A 276 16.69 -42.23 -0.79
CA ALA A 276 17.05 -41.15 -1.71
C ALA A 276 16.29 -39.83 -1.44
N LEU A 277 14.99 -39.92 -1.13
CA LEU A 277 14.17 -38.76 -0.73
C LEU A 277 14.61 -38.22 0.63
N ARG A 278 15.01 -39.11 1.55
CA ARG A 278 15.54 -38.71 2.85
C ARG A 278 16.92 -38.05 2.74
N ASP A 279 17.76 -38.54 1.83
CA ASP A 279 19.12 -38.08 1.53
C ASP A 279 19.17 -36.97 0.46
N SER A 280 18.07 -36.24 0.23
CA SER A 280 18.10 -35.13 -0.73
C SER A 280 19.15 -34.07 -0.33
N PRO A 281 19.94 -33.52 -1.28
CA PRO A 281 20.91 -32.46 -0.99
C PRO A 281 20.32 -31.28 -0.21
N GLN A 282 19.06 -30.93 -0.50
CA GLN A 282 18.30 -29.88 0.16
C GLN A 282 18.05 -30.18 1.62
N ARG A 283 17.59 -31.38 2.00
CA ARG A 283 17.38 -31.73 3.42
C ARG A 283 18.68 -31.81 4.21
N ARG A 284 19.77 -32.26 3.59
CA ARG A 284 21.10 -32.19 4.20
C ARG A 284 21.60 -30.75 4.36
N ALA A 285 21.18 -29.82 3.51
CA ALA A 285 21.52 -28.41 3.62
C ALA A 285 20.67 -27.73 4.70
N GLU A 286 19.36 -28.02 4.74
CA GLU A 286 18.44 -27.57 5.78
C GLU A 286 18.89 -28.02 7.17
N ALA A 287 19.15 -29.31 7.37
CA ALA A 287 19.63 -29.82 8.65
C ALA A 287 20.99 -29.21 9.07
N ARG A 288 21.84 -28.84 8.11
CA ARG A 288 23.09 -28.14 8.39
C ARG A 288 22.86 -26.69 8.80
N GLU A 289 21.95 -25.98 8.13
CA GLU A 289 21.57 -24.61 8.51
C GLU A 289 20.91 -24.59 9.90
N ASP A 290 20.02 -25.56 10.18
CA ASP A 290 19.39 -25.69 11.49
C ASP A 290 20.42 -25.96 12.60
N ALA A 291 21.43 -26.79 12.31
CA ALA A 291 22.54 -27.05 13.22
C ALA A 291 23.42 -25.81 13.51
N LEU A 292 23.34 -24.74 12.70
CA LEU A 292 24.01 -23.47 13.01
C LEU A 292 23.34 -22.72 14.17
N GLY A 293 22.12 -23.11 14.57
CA GLY A 293 21.42 -22.52 15.72
C GLY A 293 21.16 -21.01 15.56
N LEU A 294 20.88 -20.55 14.33
CA LEU A 294 20.69 -19.13 14.02
C LEU A 294 19.49 -18.56 14.77
N ASN A 295 19.77 -17.69 15.73
CA ASN A 295 18.75 -16.93 16.44
C ASN A 295 18.13 -15.86 15.52
N ARG A 296 17.02 -15.25 15.97
CA ARG A 296 16.28 -14.25 15.19
C ARG A 296 17.16 -13.07 14.77
N THR A 297 18.05 -12.59 15.64
CA THR A 297 18.95 -11.47 15.36
C THR A 297 19.93 -11.81 14.24
N ALA A 298 20.59 -12.97 14.32
CA ALA A 298 21.49 -13.43 13.26
C ALA A 298 20.76 -13.60 11.92
N ARG A 299 19.51 -14.08 11.94
CA ARG A 299 18.68 -14.18 10.73
C ARG A 299 18.33 -12.80 10.16
N GLN A 300 18.02 -11.82 11.00
CA GLN A 300 17.79 -10.43 10.58
C GLN A 300 19.06 -9.80 9.99
N GLU A 301 20.22 -10.02 10.60
CA GLU A 301 21.51 -9.56 10.08
C GLU A 301 21.78 -10.12 8.67
N ILE A 302 21.61 -11.43 8.49
CA ILE A 302 21.76 -12.08 7.17
C ILE A 302 20.78 -11.50 6.14
N GLN A 303 19.50 -11.31 6.51
CA GLN A 303 18.51 -10.68 5.61
C GLN A 303 18.90 -9.24 5.24
N SER A 304 19.40 -8.47 6.21
CA SER A 304 19.88 -7.10 5.98
C SER A 304 21.11 -7.07 5.08
N ASP A 305 22.04 -8.01 5.26
CA ASP A 305 23.22 -8.14 4.42
C ASP A 305 22.85 -8.53 2.98
N LEU A 306 21.95 -9.48 2.80
CA LEU A 306 21.43 -9.86 1.47
C LEU A 306 20.73 -8.68 0.78
N THR A 307 19.94 -7.89 1.53
CA THR A 307 19.28 -6.69 1.01
C THR A 307 20.28 -5.62 0.60
N THR A 308 21.36 -5.43 1.38
CA THR A 308 22.47 -4.51 1.07
C THR A 308 23.18 -4.90 -0.23
N LEU A 309 23.18 -6.19 -0.55
CA LEU A 309 23.75 -6.77 -1.77
C LEU A 309 22.75 -6.85 -2.92
N ASP A 310 21.60 -6.18 -2.83
CA ASP A 310 20.52 -6.15 -3.83
C ASP A 310 19.81 -7.50 -4.06
N TYR A 311 19.89 -8.44 -3.11
CA TYR A 311 19.10 -9.67 -3.12
C TYR A 311 17.80 -9.49 -2.32
N ASP A 312 16.65 -9.47 -3.01
CA ASP A 312 15.34 -9.20 -2.41
C ASP A 312 14.85 -10.34 -1.49
N THR A 313 14.91 -10.12 -0.18
CA THR A 313 14.40 -11.05 0.85
C THR A 313 12.90 -10.90 1.12
N ARG A 314 12.23 -9.90 0.53
CA ARG A 314 10.85 -9.45 0.81
C ARG A 314 10.61 -9.02 2.27
N GLY A 315 11.65 -8.44 2.89
CA GLY A 315 11.62 -7.91 4.25
C GLY A 315 12.72 -8.45 5.15
N VAL A 316 12.93 -7.78 6.29
CA VAL A 316 13.91 -8.13 7.33
C VAL A 316 13.16 -8.35 8.65
N ASP A 317 12.68 -9.57 8.87
CA ASP A 317 11.80 -9.94 9.99
C ASP A 317 12.40 -11.03 10.91
N GLY A 318 13.50 -11.65 10.47
CA GLY A 318 14.18 -12.77 11.11
C GLY A 318 13.57 -14.13 10.79
N ILE A 319 12.64 -14.20 9.84
CA ILE A 319 11.96 -15.42 9.40
C ILE A 319 12.40 -15.73 7.97
N PHE A 320 13.04 -16.89 7.78
CA PHE A 320 13.47 -17.31 6.45
C PHE A 320 12.31 -17.95 5.68
N GLY A 321 11.42 -17.11 5.15
CA GLY A 321 10.30 -17.50 4.28
C GLY A 321 10.70 -17.68 2.81
N PRO A 322 9.73 -17.92 1.91
CA PRO A 322 9.98 -18.17 0.48
C PRO A 322 10.78 -17.07 -0.23
N GLY A 323 10.59 -15.80 0.17
CA GLY A 323 11.37 -14.66 -0.34
C GLY A 323 12.85 -14.77 -0.01
N THR A 324 13.18 -14.94 1.28
CA THR A 324 14.57 -15.10 1.73
C THR A 324 15.24 -16.34 1.15
N ARG A 325 14.51 -17.46 1.01
CA ARG A 325 15.04 -18.67 0.34
C ARG A 325 15.41 -18.40 -1.12
N SER A 326 14.55 -17.71 -1.86
CA SER A 326 14.82 -17.31 -3.25
C SER A 326 16.03 -16.37 -3.35
N ALA A 327 16.19 -15.45 -2.41
CA ALA A 327 17.34 -14.55 -2.32
C ALA A 327 18.64 -15.33 -2.08
N ILE A 328 18.63 -16.28 -1.13
CA ILE A 328 19.77 -17.16 -0.85
C ILE A 328 20.14 -17.99 -2.07
N GLU A 329 19.17 -18.58 -2.78
CA GLU A 329 19.43 -19.35 -4.01
C GLU A 329 20.08 -18.50 -5.10
N THR A 330 19.63 -17.25 -5.25
CA THR A 330 20.18 -16.32 -6.24
C THR A 330 21.59 -15.91 -5.87
N TRP A 331 21.82 -15.55 -4.60
CA TRP A 331 23.17 -15.29 -4.09
C TRP A 331 24.09 -16.50 -4.25
N GLN A 332 23.64 -17.72 -3.94
CA GLN A 332 24.42 -18.94 -4.12
C GLN A 332 24.80 -19.15 -5.58
N ARG A 333 23.87 -18.93 -6.51
CA ARG A 333 24.10 -19.05 -7.96
C ARG A 333 25.16 -18.06 -8.43
N ASP A 334 25.03 -16.79 -8.06
CA ASP A 334 25.95 -15.72 -8.47
C ASP A 334 27.35 -15.89 -7.90
N ASN A 335 27.46 -16.63 -6.79
CA ASN A 335 28.72 -16.92 -6.11
C ASN A 335 29.25 -18.34 -6.40
N GLU A 336 28.71 -19.01 -7.43
CA GLU A 336 29.11 -20.35 -7.91
C GLU A 336 29.07 -21.44 -6.82
N ARG A 337 28.07 -21.35 -5.93
CA ARG A 337 27.88 -22.27 -4.81
C ARG A 337 26.75 -23.24 -5.10
N ALA A 338 26.68 -24.32 -4.31
CA ALA A 338 25.57 -25.26 -4.39
C ALA A 338 24.25 -24.53 -4.10
N VAL A 339 23.36 -24.46 -5.10
CA VAL A 339 22.07 -23.78 -5.00
C VAL A 339 21.09 -24.67 -4.25
N THR A 340 21.08 -24.52 -2.92
CA THR A 340 20.22 -25.30 -2.02
C THR A 340 19.12 -24.45 -1.39
N GLY A 341 19.28 -23.12 -1.37
CA GLY A 341 18.40 -22.19 -0.65
C GLY A 341 18.61 -22.16 0.87
N TYR A 342 19.59 -22.90 1.37
CA TYR A 342 19.98 -22.97 2.78
C TYR A 342 21.45 -22.62 2.94
N LEU A 343 21.77 -21.87 3.99
CA LEU A 343 23.09 -21.30 4.23
C LEU A 343 23.99 -22.25 5.04
N THR A 344 25.25 -22.30 4.63
CA THR A 344 26.36 -22.83 5.42
C THR A 344 27.03 -21.71 6.22
N ARG A 345 27.89 -22.07 7.18
CA ARG A 345 28.67 -21.08 7.94
C ARG A 345 29.54 -20.20 7.02
N ASP A 346 30.18 -20.82 6.03
CA ASP A 346 31.00 -20.11 5.04
C ASP A 346 30.17 -19.14 4.19
N ASP A 347 28.92 -19.51 3.85
CA ASP A 347 28.02 -18.62 3.12
C ASP A 347 27.70 -17.36 3.93
N ILE A 348 27.39 -17.52 5.21
CA ILE A 348 27.08 -16.41 6.13
C ILE A 348 28.28 -15.47 6.26
N ASP A 349 29.47 -16.03 6.52
CA ASP A 349 30.68 -15.22 6.71
C ASP A 349 31.03 -14.46 5.41
N ARG A 350 30.75 -15.05 4.24
CA ARG A 350 30.95 -14.43 2.93
C ARG A 350 29.92 -13.35 2.59
N ILE A 351 28.64 -13.60 2.85
CA ILE A 351 27.56 -12.60 2.73
C ILE A 351 27.91 -11.36 3.56
N ALA A 352 28.28 -11.56 4.83
CA ALA A 352 28.64 -10.48 5.73
C ALA A 352 29.89 -9.72 5.26
N ALA A 353 30.89 -10.42 4.70
CA ALA A 353 32.08 -9.78 4.15
C ALA A 353 31.78 -8.94 2.91
N GLN A 354 30.93 -9.44 2.01
CA GLN A 354 30.49 -8.73 0.81
C GLN A 354 29.65 -7.51 1.18
N SER A 355 28.69 -7.65 2.10
CA SER A 355 27.85 -6.55 2.60
C SER A 355 28.70 -5.42 3.18
N ARG A 356 29.65 -5.74 4.08
CA ARG A 356 30.60 -4.76 4.63
C ARG A 356 31.46 -4.08 3.55
N GLN A 357 31.81 -4.80 2.49
CA GLN A 357 32.56 -4.21 1.38
C GLN A 357 31.69 -3.26 0.56
N ALA A 358 30.47 -3.66 0.22
CA ALA A 358 29.52 -2.83 -0.51
C ALA A 358 29.21 -1.53 0.26
N GLN A 359 29.03 -1.60 1.57
CA GLN A 359 28.84 -0.43 2.43
C GLN A 359 30.04 0.52 2.37
N ARG A 360 31.27 0.02 2.53
CA ARG A 360 32.49 0.84 2.42
C ARG A 360 32.63 1.49 1.06
N ASP A 361 32.32 0.76 -0.01
CA ASP A 361 32.40 1.28 -1.38
C ASP A 361 31.35 2.37 -1.61
N GLN A 362 30.15 2.22 -1.02
CA GLN A 362 29.10 3.24 -1.08
C GLN A 362 29.50 4.50 -0.29
N GLU A 363 29.97 4.35 0.94
CA GLU A 363 30.46 5.47 1.77
C GLU A 363 31.59 6.22 1.06
N ALA A 364 32.56 5.50 0.48
CA ALA A 364 33.66 6.11 -0.27
C ALA A 364 33.17 6.87 -1.51
N ARG A 365 32.17 6.36 -2.22
CA ARG A 365 31.55 7.06 -3.36
C ARG A 365 30.82 8.32 -2.92
N GLU A 366 30.06 8.26 -1.84
CA GLU A 366 29.34 9.42 -1.30
C GLU A 366 30.29 10.50 -0.79
N GLU A 367 31.36 10.10 -0.11
CA GLU A 367 32.42 10.99 0.34
C GLU A 367 33.14 11.63 -0.85
N ALA A 368 33.53 10.85 -1.85
CA ALA A 368 34.16 11.38 -3.06
C ALA A 368 33.25 12.38 -3.80
N GLN A 369 31.96 12.08 -3.90
CA GLN A 369 30.98 13.01 -4.48
C GLN A 369 30.83 14.29 -3.64
N ARG A 370 30.83 14.18 -2.30
CA ARG A 370 30.80 15.33 -1.40
C ARG A 370 32.04 16.20 -1.58
N GLN A 371 33.23 15.60 -1.54
CA GLN A 371 34.49 16.29 -1.75
C GLN A 371 34.54 16.98 -3.12
N GLU A 372 34.03 16.33 -4.17
CA GLU A 372 33.94 16.94 -5.51
C GLU A 372 32.97 18.12 -5.55
N ARG A 373 31.79 18.03 -4.92
CA ARG A 373 30.86 19.15 -4.80
C ARG A 373 31.49 20.33 -4.06
N GLU A 374 32.14 20.06 -2.93
CA GLU A 374 32.84 21.05 -2.12
C GLU A 374 34.02 21.67 -2.88
N ARG A 375 34.77 20.89 -3.65
CA ARG A 375 35.85 21.37 -4.51
C ARG A 375 35.32 22.33 -5.57
N ARG A 376 34.20 22.00 -6.22
CA ARG A 376 33.55 22.85 -7.23
C ARG A 376 33.01 24.14 -6.63
N ASP A 377 32.40 24.06 -5.45
CA ASP A 377 31.93 25.21 -4.68
C ASP A 377 33.09 26.15 -4.34
N ARG A 378 34.16 25.64 -3.73
CA ARG A 378 35.38 26.41 -3.41
C ARG A 378 36.03 27.04 -4.63
N ALA A 379 36.13 26.30 -5.74
CA ALA A 379 36.69 26.81 -6.98
C ALA A 379 35.84 27.96 -7.53
N TYR A 380 34.52 27.78 -7.58
CA TYR A 380 33.61 28.82 -8.06
C TYR A 380 33.65 30.05 -7.16
N TRP A 381 33.63 29.89 -5.84
CA TRP A 381 33.75 30.99 -4.88
C TRP A 381 35.08 31.74 -5.02
N SER A 382 36.18 31.04 -5.27
CA SER A 382 37.48 31.66 -5.53
C SER A 382 37.49 32.50 -6.81
N ASP A 383 36.82 32.03 -7.86
CA ASP A 383 36.71 32.72 -9.17
C ASP A 383 35.93 34.04 -9.06
N LEU A 384 35.00 34.14 -8.11
CA LEU A 384 34.25 35.37 -7.83
C LEU A 384 35.14 36.53 -7.35
N GLY A 385 36.34 36.25 -6.84
CA GLY A 385 37.28 37.25 -6.36
C GLY A 385 36.91 37.88 -5.00
N GLN A 386 37.60 38.97 -4.64
CA GLN A 386 37.49 39.62 -3.33
C GLN A 386 36.19 40.43 -3.17
N GLU A 387 35.75 41.10 -4.24
CA GLU A 387 34.57 41.99 -4.26
C GLU A 387 33.56 41.59 -5.34
N PRO A 388 32.85 40.46 -5.18
CA PRO A 388 31.83 40.04 -6.14
C PRO A 388 30.63 40.98 -6.17
N SER A 389 29.98 41.09 -7.33
CA SER A 389 28.75 41.88 -7.47
C SER A 389 27.54 41.18 -6.82
N ALA A 390 26.47 41.93 -6.58
CA ALA A 390 25.22 41.36 -6.05
C ALA A 390 24.65 40.27 -6.97
N GLN A 391 24.81 40.41 -8.29
CA GLN A 391 24.35 39.40 -9.25
C GLN A 391 25.16 38.11 -9.15
N ASP A 392 26.49 38.21 -9.04
CA ASP A 392 27.36 37.04 -8.92
C ASP A 392 27.07 36.23 -7.67
N LEU A 393 26.82 36.91 -6.55
CA LEU A 393 26.43 36.28 -5.28
C LEU A 393 25.06 35.59 -5.35
N ARG A 394 24.08 36.18 -6.07
CA ARG A 394 22.79 35.51 -6.31
C ARG A 394 22.95 34.27 -7.17
N THR A 395 23.77 34.33 -8.22
CA THR A 395 24.08 33.16 -9.07
C THR A 395 24.80 32.06 -8.27
N TYR A 396 25.70 32.43 -7.37
CA TYR A 396 26.33 31.48 -6.45
C TYR A 396 25.30 30.76 -5.58
N LEU A 397 24.41 31.51 -4.91
CA LEU A 397 23.38 30.96 -4.02
C LEU A 397 22.36 30.08 -4.74
N ASP A 398 22.06 30.39 -6.01
CA ASP A 398 21.20 29.55 -6.85
C ASP A 398 21.88 28.23 -7.23
N ARG A 399 23.16 28.28 -7.60
CA ARG A 399 23.94 27.10 -8.01
C ARG A 399 24.34 26.21 -6.83
N PHE A 400 24.59 26.80 -5.66
CA PHE A 400 25.05 26.13 -4.44
C PHE A 400 24.16 26.51 -3.26
N PRO A 401 22.89 26.06 -3.23
CA PRO A 401 21.92 26.48 -2.22
C PRO A 401 22.25 26.06 -0.79
N ASN A 402 23.06 25.01 -0.63
CA ASN A 402 23.60 24.56 0.66
C ASN A 402 25.14 24.48 0.59
N GLY A 403 25.76 25.47 -0.07
CA GLY A 403 27.20 25.55 -0.26
C GLY A 403 27.97 25.96 1.00
N ILE A 404 29.27 25.72 1.02
CA ILE A 404 30.19 26.06 2.11
C ILE A 404 30.15 27.56 2.43
N TYR A 405 29.97 28.41 1.40
CA TYR A 405 30.01 29.87 1.54
C TYR A 405 28.62 30.51 1.50
N GLU A 406 27.55 29.73 1.64
CA GLU A 406 26.17 30.22 1.57
C GLU A 406 25.92 31.41 2.52
N GLU A 407 26.24 31.24 3.81
CA GLU A 407 26.04 32.29 4.82
C GLU A 407 26.85 33.55 4.51
N GLN A 408 28.09 33.36 4.04
CA GLN A 408 28.98 34.46 3.69
C GLN A 408 28.47 35.21 2.45
N ALA A 409 27.99 34.49 1.45
CA ALA A 409 27.39 35.05 0.25
C ALA A 409 26.13 35.84 0.57
N ARG A 410 25.20 35.27 1.37
CA ARG A 410 23.98 35.97 1.83
C ARG A 410 24.31 37.24 2.61
N SER A 411 25.30 37.18 3.51
CA SER A 411 25.71 38.34 4.31
C SER A 411 26.36 39.44 3.45
N ARG A 412 27.21 39.08 2.47
CA ARG A 412 27.77 40.04 1.51
C ARG A 412 26.69 40.64 0.61
N LEU A 413 25.77 39.83 0.11
CA LEU A 413 24.68 40.28 -0.73
C LEU A 413 23.82 41.32 -0.03
N ARG A 414 23.38 41.05 1.21
CA ARG A 414 22.62 42.02 2.02
C ARG A 414 23.35 43.35 2.16
N ARG A 415 24.65 43.34 2.48
CA ARG A 415 25.43 44.58 2.62
C ARG A 415 25.51 45.38 1.32
N LEU A 416 25.57 44.71 0.16
CA LEU A 416 25.57 45.38 -1.14
C LEU A 416 24.19 45.98 -1.44
N GLU A 417 23.13 45.22 -1.20
CA GLU A 417 21.74 45.66 -1.38
C GLU A 417 21.43 46.85 -0.48
N GLU A 418 21.76 46.79 0.81
CA GLU A 418 21.60 47.89 1.76
C GLU A 418 22.36 49.15 1.31
N ARG A 419 23.59 49.00 0.80
CA ARG A 419 24.38 50.13 0.30
C ARG A 419 23.76 50.74 -0.95
N ASP A 420 23.27 49.91 -1.87
CA ASP A 420 22.65 50.37 -3.11
C ASP A 420 21.30 51.06 -2.83
N GLU A 421 20.53 50.53 -1.87
CA GLU A 421 19.33 51.17 -1.33
C GLU A 421 19.66 52.54 -0.71
N GLN A 422 20.67 52.61 0.16
CA GLN A 422 21.11 53.88 0.76
C GLN A 422 21.49 54.92 -0.31
N ARG A 423 22.25 54.52 -1.34
CA ARG A 423 22.61 55.41 -2.46
C ARG A 423 21.38 55.86 -3.24
N ALA A 424 20.41 54.98 -3.46
CA ALA A 424 19.15 55.33 -4.12
C ALA A 424 18.36 56.37 -3.31
N THR A 425 18.22 56.15 -1.99
CA THR A 425 17.57 57.09 -1.06
C THR A 425 18.28 58.44 -1.02
N GLU A 426 19.62 58.46 -1.01
CA GLU A 426 20.38 59.73 -1.07
C GLU A 426 20.15 60.48 -2.39
N ARG A 427 20.16 59.77 -3.53
CA ARG A 427 19.86 60.37 -4.84
C ARG A 427 18.45 60.95 -4.90
N ASP A 428 17.47 60.22 -4.36
CA ASP A 428 16.08 60.67 -4.23
C ASP A 428 16.00 61.98 -3.42
N ARG A 429 16.61 62.00 -2.22
CA ARG A 429 16.66 63.19 -1.36
C ARG A 429 17.33 64.39 -2.02
N LEU A 430 18.44 64.17 -2.74
CA LEU A 430 19.14 65.24 -3.46
C LEU A 430 18.30 65.78 -4.62
N ALA A 431 17.66 64.90 -5.40
CA ALA A 431 16.78 65.30 -6.50
C ALA A 431 15.58 66.12 -5.99
N PHE A 432 14.98 65.71 -4.87
CA PHE A 432 13.91 66.47 -4.22
C PHE A 432 14.40 67.85 -3.75
N ARG A 433 15.58 67.94 -3.12
CA ARG A 433 16.18 69.22 -2.70
C ARG A 433 16.41 70.16 -3.88
N VAL A 434 16.86 69.64 -5.02
CA VAL A 434 17.01 70.43 -6.26
C VAL A 434 15.65 70.94 -6.74
N ALA A 435 14.60 70.12 -6.66
CA ALA A 435 13.24 70.54 -6.99
C ALA A 435 12.74 71.65 -6.05
N GLN A 436 12.98 71.51 -4.73
CA GLN A 436 12.66 72.53 -3.73
C GLN A 436 13.38 73.85 -3.97
N ASN A 437 14.68 73.82 -4.29
CA ASN A 437 15.46 75.03 -4.53
C ASN A 437 15.00 75.79 -5.78
N ARG A 438 14.49 75.08 -6.80
CA ARG A 438 13.95 75.70 -8.02
C ARG A 438 12.51 76.16 -7.85
N ASP A 439 11.75 75.47 -7.00
CA ASP A 439 10.34 75.71 -6.64
C ASP A 439 9.40 75.99 -7.83
N THR A 440 9.43 75.13 -8.85
CA THR A 440 8.54 75.22 -10.02
C THR A 440 7.77 73.94 -10.25
N VAL A 441 6.58 74.03 -10.84
CA VAL A 441 5.77 72.86 -11.25
C VAL A 441 6.58 71.92 -12.15
N ALA A 442 7.45 72.45 -13.02
CA ALA A 442 8.30 71.64 -13.90
C ALA A 442 9.35 70.84 -13.12
N ALA A 443 10.01 71.44 -12.13
CA ALA A 443 11.05 70.78 -11.33
C ALA A 443 10.48 69.63 -10.47
N TYR A 444 9.34 69.83 -9.80
CA TYR A 444 8.69 68.76 -9.04
C TYR A 444 8.12 67.65 -9.95
N ARG A 445 7.64 67.96 -11.16
CA ARG A 445 7.23 66.94 -12.14
C ARG A 445 8.40 66.07 -12.59
N HIS A 446 9.57 66.67 -12.83
CA HIS A 446 10.79 65.93 -13.17
C HIS A 446 11.19 64.98 -12.05
N TYR A 447 11.23 65.45 -10.80
CA TYR A 447 11.46 64.61 -9.64
C TYR A 447 10.50 63.41 -9.56
N LEU A 448 9.19 63.64 -9.74
CA LEU A 448 8.18 62.57 -9.72
C LEU A 448 8.30 61.56 -10.87
N GLN A 449 8.93 61.94 -11.99
CA GLN A 449 9.22 61.04 -13.10
C GLN A 449 10.44 60.17 -12.81
N GLU A 450 11.50 60.75 -12.23
CA GLU A 450 12.72 60.03 -11.87
C GLU A 450 12.53 59.13 -10.64
N PHE A 451 11.73 59.58 -9.66
CA PHE A 451 11.49 58.89 -8.40
C PHE A 451 9.99 58.72 -8.14
N PRO A 452 9.29 57.88 -8.93
CA PRO A 452 7.83 57.73 -8.84
C PRO A 452 7.35 57.15 -7.50
N ASN A 453 8.24 56.42 -6.82
CA ASN A 453 8.00 55.79 -5.52
C ASN A 453 8.98 56.32 -4.43
N GLY A 454 9.60 57.50 -4.65
CA GLY A 454 10.51 58.10 -3.67
C GLY A 454 9.83 58.57 -2.38
N GLU A 455 10.60 58.82 -1.33
CA GLU A 455 10.09 59.22 -0.01
C GLU A 455 9.28 60.52 -0.09
N ASN A 456 9.69 61.47 -0.94
CA ASN A 456 9.12 62.82 -0.99
C ASN A 456 8.05 63.01 -2.08
N VAL A 457 7.49 61.93 -2.62
CA VAL A 457 6.47 61.98 -3.70
C VAL A 457 5.22 62.75 -3.28
N GLN A 458 4.73 62.55 -2.05
CA GLN A 458 3.52 63.21 -1.58
C GLN A 458 3.73 64.71 -1.38
N GLU A 459 4.90 65.08 -0.85
CA GLU A 459 5.30 66.48 -0.67
C GLU A 459 5.45 67.19 -2.02
N ALA A 460 6.14 66.58 -2.99
CA ALA A 460 6.27 67.12 -4.35
C ALA A 460 4.91 67.35 -5.03
N ARG A 461 3.95 66.42 -4.86
CA ARG A 461 2.57 66.58 -5.38
C ARG A 461 1.83 67.72 -4.68
N ALA A 462 2.01 67.88 -3.37
CA ALA A 462 1.42 68.98 -2.61
C ALA A 462 1.98 70.34 -3.06
N ALA A 463 3.30 70.45 -3.23
CA ALA A 463 3.96 71.65 -3.74
C ALA A 463 3.43 72.05 -5.13
N ILE A 464 3.26 71.07 -6.05
CA ILE A 464 2.64 71.32 -7.36
C ILE A 464 1.22 71.90 -7.24
N ARG A 465 0.38 71.37 -6.34
CA ARG A 465 -0.99 71.89 -6.13
C ARG A 465 -0.95 73.32 -5.58
N ALA A 466 -0.08 73.59 -4.62
CA ALA A 466 0.09 74.92 -4.04
C ALA A 466 0.53 75.94 -5.10
N LEU A 467 1.54 75.61 -5.92
CA LEU A 467 2.04 76.46 -6.99
C LEU A 467 0.98 76.73 -8.07
N ARG A 468 0.18 75.72 -8.46
CA ARG A 468 -0.94 75.91 -9.39
C ARG A 468 -2.10 76.72 -8.80
N GLY A 469 -2.35 76.59 -7.49
CA GLY A 469 -3.34 77.38 -6.79
C GLY A 469 -2.95 78.86 -6.69
N ALA A 470 -1.66 79.12 -6.49
CA ALA A 470 -1.07 80.47 -6.52
C ALA A 470 -1.09 81.10 -7.92
N ASP A 471 -0.82 80.33 -8.98
CA ASP A 471 -0.97 80.78 -10.37
C ASP A 471 -2.45 80.97 -10.77
N GLY A 472 -3.38 80.29 -10.09
CA GLY A 472 -4.82 80.31 -10.39
C GLY A 472 -5.63 81.42 -9.72
N THR A 473 -5.04 82.23 -8.84
CA THR A 473 -5.78 83.27 -8.09
C THR A 473 -5.61 84.70 -8.60
N ASN A 474 -4.86 84.94 -9.69
CA ASN A 474 -4.78 86.26 -10.32
C ASN A 474 -4.65 86.16 -11.85
N GLY A 475 -5.74 86.49 -12.55
CA GLY A 475 -5.69 87.04 -13.91
C GLY A 475 -5.88 86.05 -15.06
N GLY A 476 -7.14 85.71 -15.35
CA GLY A 476 -7.52 85.38 -16.72
C GLY A 476 -7.25 86.58 -17.63
N GLY A 477 -6.32 86.42 -18.56
CA GLY A 477 -6.11 87.32 -19.69
C GLY A 477 -4.78 88.07 -19.74
N GLN A 478 -3.63 87.39 -19.80
CA GLN A 478 -2.38 87.97 -20.37
C GLN A 478 -1.23 86.94 -20.56
N SER A 479 -1.49 85.76 -21.12
CA SER A 479 -0.46 84.72 -21.32
C SER A 479 0.54 84.98 -22.47
N GLY A 480 0.54 86.18 -23.08
CA GLY A 480 1.53 86.60 -24.09
C GLY A 480 2.51 87.67 -23.62
N ALA A 481 2.13 88.52 -22.67
CA ALA A 481 2.91 89.71 -22.30
C ALA A 481 4.06 89.42 -21.32
N GLY A 482 3.92 88.43 -20.44
CA GLY A 482 4.93 88.10 -19.43
C GLY A 482 6.20 87.44 -19.99
N ALA A 483 6.08 86.62 -21.05
CA ALA A 483 7.23 85.99 -21.69
C ALA A 483 8.10 87.01 -22.43
N GLN A 484 7.48 87.91 -23.19
CA GLN A 484 8.17 89.00 -23.88
C GLN A 484 8.82 89.97 -22.89
N ALA A 485 8.18 90.28 -21.77
CA ALA A 485 8.75 91.14 -20.74
C ALA A 485 9.97 90.51 -20.03
N ARG A 486 9.97 89.18 -19.83
CA ARG A 486 11.11 88.45 -19.26
C ARG A 486 12.31 88.41 -20.20
N GLU A 487 12.08 88.25 -21.50
CA GLU A 487 13.13 88.34 -22.52
C GLU A 487 13.74 89.74 -22.58
N GLN A 488 12.92 90.78 -22.49
CA GLN A 488 13.38 92.16 -22.45
C GLN A 488 14.26 92.43 -21.21
N GLU A 489 13.86 91.98 -20.02
CA GLU A 489 14.68 92.12 -18.81
C GLU A 489 16.01 91.36 -18.90
N ASN A 490 16.00 90.16 -19.49
CA ASN A 490 17.23 89.40 -19.73
C ASN A 490 18.13 90.09 -20.76
N ALA A 491 17.55 90.71 -21.80
CA ALA A 491 18.29 91.47 -22.82
C ALA A 491 18.99 92.71 -22.24
N LEU A 492 18.55 93.23 -21.09
CA LEU A 492 19.26 94.31 -20.39
C LEU A 492 20.61 93.86 -19.80
N GLY A 493 20.86 92.55 -19.68
CA GLY A 493 22.17 92.01 -19.26
C GLY A 493 22.67 92.53 -17.91
N LEU A 494 21.76 92.96 -17.02
CA LEU A 494 22.14 93.70 -15.81
C LEU A 494 22.91 92.81 -14.81
N PRO A 495 24.13 93.20 -14.39
CA PRO A 495 24.86 92.48 -13.35
C PRO A 495 24.13 92.56 -12.01
N GLN A 496 24.40 91.62 -11.09
CA GLN A 496 23.70 91.53 -9.80
C GLN A 496 23.69 92.84 -9.01
N ALA A 497 24.80 93.60 -9.03
CA ALA A 497 24.88 94.92 -8.39
C ALA A 497 23.89 95.95 -8.98
N ALA A 498 23.64 95.91 -10.29
CA ALA A 498 22.67 96.79 -10.94
C ALA A 498 21.21 96.38 -10.63
N ARG A 499 20.96 95.08 -10.43
CA ARG A 499 19.65 94.58 -9.98
C ARG A 499 19.38 94.97 -8.52
N ALA A 500 20.37 94.82 -7.64
CA ALA A 500 20.27 95.27 -6.25
C ALA A 500 20.03 96.78 -6.17
N LEU A 501 20.65 97.55 -7.06
CA LEU A 501 20.36 98.98 -7.18
C LEU A 501 18.90 99.23 -7.58
N ALA A 502 18.35 98.50 -8.55
CA ALA A 502 16.94 98.63 -8.93
C ALA A 502 15.99 98.32 -7.75
N GLU A 503 16.24 97.26 -6.98
CA GLU A 503 15.50 96.97 -5.74
C GLU A 503 15.59 98.13 -4.75
N GLN A 504 16.79 98.64 -4.49
CA GLN A 504 16.99 99.79 -3.61
C GLN A 504 16.18 101.01 -4.06
N ARG A 505 16.10 101.25 -5.38
CA ARG A 505 15.29 102.35 -5.95
C ARG A 505 13.80 102.10 -5.84
N LEU A 506 13.31 100.88 -6.01
CA LEU A 506 11.90 100.54 -5.76
C LEU A 506 11.51 100.84 -4.32
N ARG A 507 12.39 100.48 -3.38
CA ARG A 507 12.18 100.81 -1.96
C ARG A 507 12.15 102.31 -1.72
N ALA A 508 13.05 103.06 -2.34
CA ALA A 508 13.06 104.52 -2.28
C ALA A 508 11.80 105.16 -2.90
N ALA A 509 11.21 104.52 -3.91
CA ALA A 509 9.93 104.90 -4.52
C ALA A 509 8.70 104.52 -3.65
N GLY A 510 8.92 104.05 -2.42
CA GLY A 510 7.85 103.70 -1.47
C GLY A 510 7.25 102.30 -1.68
N VAL A 511 7.84 101.47 -2.53
CA VAL A 511 7.38 100.09 -2.77
C VAL A 511 8.41 99.10 -2.25
N ASP A 512 8.04 98.24 -1.30
CA ASP A 512 9.01 97.31 -0.68
C ASP A 512 9.34 96.12 -1.60
N PRO A 513 10.58 96.01 -2.12
CA PRO A 513 11.03 94.88 -2.92
C PRO A 513 11.33 93.63 -2.07
N GLY A 514 11.32 93.72 -0.74
CA GLY A 514 11.87 92.67 0.11
C GLY A 514 13.37 92.87 0.32
N ARG A 515 14.16 91.79 0.47
CA ARG A 515 15.61 91.91 0.70
C ARG A 515 16.30 92.45 -0.56
N VAL A 516 17.19 93.42 -0.37
CA VAL A 516 17.97 94.03 -1.46
C VAL A 516 19.24 93.22 -1.63
N ASP A 517 19.19 92.21 -2.50
CA ASP A 517 20.29 91.26 -2.75
C ASP A 517 20.59 91.04 -4.24
N GLY A 518 19.86 91.74 -5.13
CA GLY A 518 20.01 91.68 -6.57
C GLY A 518 19.41 90.42 -7.21
N THR A 519 18.68 89.62 -6.44
CA THR A 519 17.91 88.49 -6.92
C THR A 519 16.43 88.88 -6.99
N PHE A 520 15.91 89.07 -8.21
CA PHE A 520 14.50 89.42 -8.43
C PHE A 520 13.55 88.26 -8.12
N ASP A 521 13.32 88.07 -6.82
CA ASP A 521 12.44 87.08 -6.22
C ASP A 521 10.95 87.50 -6.28
N ALA A 522 10.07 86.67 -5.73
CA ALA A 522 8.63 86.94 -5.77
C ALA A 522 8.22 88.27 -5.11
N ALA A 523 8.97 88.72 -4.08
CA ALA A 523 8.73 90.00 -3.42
C ALA A 523 9.11 91.16 -4.35
N THR A 524 10.26 91.07 -5.02
CA THR A 524 10.74 92.08 -5.97
C THR A 524 9.84 92.15 -7.20
N ARG A 525 9.36 91.01 -7.72
CA ARG A 525 8.40 90.96 -8.85
C ARG A 525 7.09 91.66 -8.51
N ARG A 526 6.59 91.45 -7.29
CA ARG A 526 5.39 92.13 -6.80
C ARG A 526 5.64 93.63 -6.67
N ALA A 527 6.79 94.03 -6.13
CA ALA A 527 7.15 95.43 -6.03
C ALA A 527 7.24 96.12 -7.40
N LEU A 528 7.85 95.46 -8.40
CA LEU A 528 7.90 95.96 -9.77
C LEU A 528 6.50 96.13 -10.38
N ARG A 529 5.59 95.16 -10.18
CA ARG A 529 4.20 95.29 -10.66
C ARG A 529 3.49 96.48 -10.01
N ASN A 530 3.61 96.61 -8.69
CA ASN A 530 3.00 97.70 -7.95
C ASN A 530 3.55 99.06 -8.40
N TYR A 531 4.86 99.14 -8.62
CA TYR A 531 5.53 100.34 -9.13
C TYR A 531 5.05 100.70 -10.55
N GLN A 532 5.05 99.73 -11.47
CA GLN A 532 4.58 99.93 -12.84
C GLN A 532 3.11 100.37 -12.88
N GLN A 533 2.27 99.70 -12.10
CA GLN A 533 0.85 100.01 -12.01
C GLN A 533 0.60 101.41 -11.46
N ALA A 534 1.30 101.79 -10.39
CA ALA A 534 1.17 103.12 -9.78
C ALA A 534 1.65 104.26 -10.70
N ARG A 535 2.40 103.95 -11.77
CA ARG A 535 2.99 104.91 -12.70
C ARG A 535 2.41 104.80 -14.12
N GLY A 536 1.37 103.99 -14.30
CA GLY A 536 0.73 103.80 -15.60
C GLY A 536 1.62 103.15 -16.66
N LEU A 537 2.69 102.47 -16.23
CA LEU A 537 3.56 101.67 -17.10
C LEU A 537 2.91 100.31 -17.38
N GLN A 538 3.42 99.61 -18.40
CA GLN A 538 2.97 98.24 -18.67
C GLN A 538 3.29 97.33 -17.47
N VAL A 539 2.24 96.80 -16.83
CA VAL A 539 2.35 95.98 -15.61
C VAL A 539 2.79 94.57 -15.98
N SER A 540 4.10 94.34 -16.02
CA SER A 540 4.69 93.03 -16.33
C SER A 540 5.33 92.38 -15.10
N GLY A 541 5.76 93.17 -14.12
CA GLY A 541 6.58 92.72 -12.99
C GLY A 541 8.03 92.42 -13.34
N PHE A 542 8.45 92.76 -14.56
CA PHE A 542 9.81 92.66 -15.05
C PHE A 542 10.34 94.07 -15.38
N LEU A 543 11.64 94.26 -15.19
CA LEU A 543 12.32 95.51 -15.49
C LEU A 543 12.59 95.58 -17.00
N ASP A 544 11.85 96.44 -17.69
CA ASP A 544 12.13 96.83 -19.08
C ASP A 544 12.87 98.18 -19.14
N ASN A 545 13.30 98.60 -20.33
CA ASN A 545 13.99 99.88 -20.51
C ASN A 545 13.17 101.08 -20.03
N ALA A 546 11.84 101.05 -20.22
CA ALA A 546 10.94 102.12 -19.82
C ALA A 546 10.84 102.23 -18.29
N THR A 547 10.66 101.10 -17.60
CA THR A 547 10.61 101.01 -16.15
C THR A 547 11.95 101.37 -15.54
N ALA A 548 13.07 100.89 -16.10
CA ALA A 548 14.42 101.24 -15.62
C ALA A 548 14.70 102.75 -15.75
N THR A 549 14.36 103.35 -16.90
CA THR A 549 14.55 104.79 -17.12
C THR A 549 13.68 105.62 -16.19
N GLN A 550 12.42 105.22 -15.98
CA GLN A 550 11.50 105.92 -15.08
C GLN A 550 11.97 105.82 -13.62
N LEU A 551 12.38 104.63 -13.18
CA LEU A 551 12.89 104.38 -11.83
C LEU A 551 14.17 105.19 -11.54
N LEU A 552 15.04 105.36 -12.55
CA LEU A 552 16.23 106.19 -12.45
C LEU A 552 15.90 107.70 -12.45
N THR A 553 14.96 108.12 -13.29
CA THR A 553 14.61 109.55 -13.43
C THR A 553 13.87 110.08 -12.20
N GLU A 554 12.90 109.32 -11.67
CA GLU A 554 12.09 109.70 -10.52
C GLU A 554 12.94 109.81 -9.23
N THR A 555 14.01 109.02 -9.12
CA THR A 555 14.89 109.03 -7.95
C THR A 555 16.10 109.98 -8.06
N ILE A 556 16.32 110.62 -9.22
CA ILE A 556 17.38 111.64 -9.42
C ILE A 556 16.81 113.07 -9.28
N PHE A 557 15.53 113.30 -9.61
CA PHE A 557 14.90 114.64 -9.56
C PHE A 557 13.63 114.75 -8.68
N GLY A 558 13.23 113.68 -7.96
CA GLY A 558 12.10 113.69 -7.02
C GLY A 558 12.51 114.17 -5.62
N ARG A 559 11.75 115.13 -5.07
CA ARG A 559 11.87 115.69 -3.70
C ARG A 559 11.41 114.73 -2.63
#